data_AF-A0A7C7ENH6-F1
#
_entry.id   AF-A0A7C7ENH6-F1
#
_cell.length_a   1.000
_cell.length_b   1.000
_cell.length_c   1.000
_cell.angle_alpha   90.00
_cell.angle_beta   90.00
_cell.angle_gamma   90.00
#
_symmetry.space_group_name_H-M   'P 1'
#
loop_
_entity.id
_entity.type
_entity.pdbx_description
1 polymer ?
#
loop_
_entity_poly.entity_id
_entity_poly.type
_entity_poly.pdbx_seq_one_letter_code
_entity_poly.pdbx_strand_id
1 'polypeptide(L)'
;MNNHCYKADIGMHEYKKTFTYDNREMLKLTVIYPQIGLNASQAEFIINSQIIMEVGNFKRYAKHLYKEAIKAYIRSKNEGFPFFGYEAYMEYFVTYNQNCFLSLYFDKYEYTGGAHGSTVR
;
A
#
# COMPACT_ATOMS: atom_id res chain seq x y z
N MET A 1 37.86 -11.12 -13.80
CA MET A 1 36.89 -10.90 -12.70
C MET A 1 35.55 -11.44 -13.16
N ASN A 2 35.20 -12.67 -12.76
CA ASN A 2 33.84 -13.17 -12.94
C ASN A 2 32.98 -12.48 -11.88
N ASN A 3 32.45 -11.30 -12.19
CA ASN A 3 31.39 -10.71 -11.39
C ASN A 3 30.16 -11.58 -11.60
N HIS A 4 30.00 -12.59 -10.76
CA HIS A 4 28.78 -13.37 -10.76
C HIS A 4 27.62 -12.42 -10.45
N CYS A 5 26.80 -12.23 -11.46
CA CYS A 5 25.77 -11.24 -11.46
C CYS A 5 24.46 -11.91 -11.09
N TYR A 6 23.98 -11.63 -9.88
CA TYR A 6 22.83 -12.32 -9.31
C TYR A 6 21.59 -11.44 -9.35
N LYS A 7 20.45 -12.05 -9.67
CA LYS A 7 19.13 -11.45 -9.43
C LYS A 7 18.86 -11.41 -7.93
N ALA A 8 18.04 -10.47 -7.49
CA ALA A 8 17.53 -10.47 -6.12
C ALA A 8 16.53 -11.61 -5.92
N ASP A 9 16.50 -12.18 -4.72
CA ASP A 9 15.38 -13.02 -4.29
C ASP A 9 14.24 -12.10 -3.85
N ILE A 10 13.00 -12.38 -4.26
CA ILE A 10 11.86 -11.50 -3.99
C ILE A 10 10.72 -12.32 -3.41
N GLY A 11 10.32 -11.99 -2.19
CA GLY A 11 9.10 -12.49 -1.56
C GLY A 11 8.04 -11.40 -1.50
N MET A 12 6.89 -11.61 -2.13
CA MET A 12 5.77 -10.64 -2.05
C MET A 12 4.93 -10.91 -0.81
N HIS A 13 4.61 -9.85 -0.07
CA HIS A 13 3.76 -9.87 1.11
C HIS A 13 2.47 -9.10 0.86
N GLU A 14 1.37 -9.60 1.41
CA GLU A 14 0.07 -8.92 1.37
C GLU A 14 -0.42 -8.64 2.79
N TYR A 15 -0.86 -7.40 3.00
CA TYR A 15 -1.57 -6.97 4.21
C TYR A 15 -2.94 -6.42 3.86
N LYS A 16 -3.98 -7.04 4.38
CA LYS A 16 -5.38 -6.58 4.25
C LYS A 16 -5.97 -6.21 5.60
N LYS A 17 -6.72 -5.12 5.65
CA LYS A 17 -7.50 -4.73 6.83
C LYS A 17 -8.76 -3.99 6.43
N THR A 18 -9.90 -4.42 6.98
CA THR A 18 -11.16 -3.70 6.90
C THR A 18 -11.39 -2.96 8.22
N PHE A 19 -11.62 -1.65 8.14
CA PHE A 19 -11.99 -0.83 9.29
C PHE A 19 -13.50 -0.64 9.30
N THR A 20 -14.12 -0.92 10.44
CA THR A 20 -15.58 -0.89 10.61
C THR A 20 -16.01 0.10 11.67
N TYR A 21 -17.15 0.75 11.47
CA TYR A 21 -17.83 1.57 12.46
C TYR A 21 -19.33 1.31 12.36
N ASP A 22 -20.00 1.12 13.50
CA ASP A 22 -21.45 0.82 13.55
C ASP A 22 -21.85 -0.38 12.66
N ASN A 23 -21.11 -1.49 12.78
CA ASN A 23 -21.27 -2.71 11.98
C ASN A 23 -21.23 -2.50 10.46
N ARG A 24 -20.63 -1.40 9.98
CA ARG A 24 -20.48 -1.10 8.56
C ARG A 24 -19.02 -0.89 8.19
N GLU A 25 -18.64 -1.36 7.01
CA GLU A 25 -17.29 -1.15 6.45
C GLU A 25 -17.09 0.33 6.10
N MET A 26 -16.11 0.97 6.74
CA MET A 26 -15.75 2.37 6.51
C MET A 26 -14.60 2.50 5.53
N LEU A 27 -13.60 1.63 5.64
CA LEU A 27 -12.39 1.65 4.81
C LEU A 27 -11.85 0.24 4.60
N LYS A 28 -11.54 -0.11 3.35
CA LYS A 28 -10.71 -1.27 3.01
C LYS A 28 -9.28 -0.82 2.75
N LEU A 29 -8.32 -1.46 3.41
CA LEU A 29 -6.90 -1.24 3.22
C LEU A 29 -6.25 -2.51 2.65
N THR A 30 -5.56 -2.37 1.54
CA THR A 30 -4.70 -3.42 0.96
C THR A 30 -3.31 -2.85 0.72
N VAL A 31 -2.26 -3.56 1.15
CA VAL A 31 -0.86 -3.20 0.90
C VAL A 31 -0.10 -4.43 0.45
N ILE A 32 0.43 -4.39 -0.77
CA ILE A 32 1.22 -5.46 -1.38
C ILE A 32 2.64 -4.94 -1.61
N TYR A 33 3.63 -5.59 -1.01
CA TYR A 33 5.01 -5.09 -1.01
C TYR A 33 6.05 -6.22 -1.02
N PRO A 34 7.21 -6.02 -1.65
CA PRO A 34 8.27 -7.01 -1.68
C PRO A 34 9.11 -6.98 -0.39
N GLN A 35 9.66 -8.13 -0.05
CA GLN A 35 10.88 -8.28 0.71
C GLN A 35 11.97 -8.74 -0.25
N ILE A 36 13.08 -8.02 -0.26
CA ILE A 36 14.21 -8.24 -1.16
C ILE A 36 15.30 -9.01 -0.41
N GLY A 37 15.80 -10.09 -1.01
CA GLY A 37 16.97 -10.85 -0.56
C GLY A 37 18.17 -10.57 -1.46
N LEU A 38 19.30 -10.21 -0.88
CA LEU A 38 20.57 -9.94 -1.57
C LEU A 38 21.75 -10.51 -0.79
N ASN A 39 22.77 -11.01 -1.49
CA ASN A 39 24.05 -11.38 -0.88
C ASN A 39 24.75 -10.18 -0.19
N ALA A 40 24.42 -8.94 -0.60
CA ALA A 40 24.92 -7.71 0.01
C ALA A 40 24.00 -7.26 1.16
N SER A 41 24.28 -7.74 2.37
CA SER A 41 23.45 -7.51 3.58
C SER A 41 23.15 -6.04 3.88
N GLN A 42 24.10 -5.13 3.64
CA GLN A 42 23.88 -3.70 3.86
C GLN A 42 22.86 -3.12 2.86
N ALA A 43 22.95 -3.49 1.59
CA ALA A 43 22.01 -3.04 0.56
C ALA A 43 20.62 -3.65 0.79
N GLU A 44 20.58 -4.94 1.14
CA GLU A 44 19.35 -5.64 1.53
C GLU A 44 18.62 -4.90 2.66
N PHE A 45 19.36 -4.58 3.73
CA PHE A 45 18.81 -3.88 4.89
C PHE A 45 18.25 -2.50 4.52
N ILE A 46 19.00 -1.70 3.75
CA ILE A 46 18.58 -0.35 3.36
C ILE A 46 17.30 -0.40 2.51
N ILE A 47 17.26 -1.27 1.50
CA ILE A 47 16.12 -1.40 0.59
C ILE A 47 14.87 -1.84 1.36
N ASN A 48 14.98 -2.91 2.17
CA ASN A 48 13.85 -3.40 2.94
C ASN A 48 13.39 -2.38 4.00
N SER A 49 14.30 -1.65 4.64
CA SER A 49 13.95 -0.61 5.61
C SER A 49 13.14 0.51 4.95
N GLN A 50 13.52 0.94 3.75
CA GLN A 50 12.78 1.94 2.99
C GLN A 50 11.35 1.43 2.65
N ILE A 51 11.24 0.20 2.14
CA ILE A 51 9.92 -0.39 1.82
C ILE A 51 9.03 -0.46 3.06
N ILE A 52 9.56 -0.93 4.20
CA ILE A 52 8.81 -1.02 5.45
C ILE A 52 8.40 0.37 5.97
N MET A 53 9.25 1.38 5.81
CA MET A 53 8.91 2.75 6.16
C MET A 53 7.73 3.27 5.32
N GLU A 54 7.75 3.09 4.00
CA GLU A 54 6.66 3.52 3.11
C GLU A 54 5.34 2.77 3.40
N VAL A 55 5.42 1.45 3.59
CA VAL A 55 4.26 0.63 4.01
C VAL A 55 3.72 1.13 5.35
N GLY A 56 4.59 1.46 6.30
CA GLY A 56 4.22 2.02 7.59
C GLY A 56 3.54 3.39 7.48
N ASN A 57 4.07 4.27 6.62
CA ASN A 57 3.48 5.57 6.30
C ASN A 57 2.07 5.41 5.73
N PHE A 58 1.89 4.53 4.74
CA PHE A 58 0.60 4.32 4.11
C PHE A 58 -0.43 3.70 5.07
N LYS A 59 -0.02 2.73 5.92
CA LYS A 59 -0.87 2.19 6.99
C LYS A 59 -1.29 3.25 8.02
N ARG A 60 -0.41 4.22 8.35
CA ARG A 60 -0.77 5.36 9.21
C ARG A 60 -1.75 6.30 8.51
N TYR A 61 -1.53 6.59 7.24
CA TYR A 61 -2.42 7.40 6.43
C TYR A 61 -3.83 6.78 6.30
N ALA A 62 -3.93 5.47 6.12
CA ALA A 62 -5.21 4.75 6.13
C ALA A 62 -5.99 4.95 7.43
N LYS A 63 -5.32 5.07 8.59
CA LYS A 63 -6.01 5.40 9.86
C LYS A 63 -6.59 6.82 9.86
N HIS A 64 -5.97 7.75 9.14
CA HIS A 64 -6.54 9.08 8.91
C HIS A 64 -7.76 9.00 7.99
N LEU A 65 -7.66 8.31 6.84
CA LEU A 65 -8.79 8.08 5.94
C LEU A 65 -9.97 7.41 6.62
N TYR A 66 -9.72 6.46 7.53
CA TYR A 66 -10.77 5.83 8.32
C TYR A 66 -11.57 6.84 9.17
N LYS A 67 -10.90 7.82 9.78
CA LYS A 67 -11.58 8.89 10.54
C LYS A 67 -12.43 9.77 9.64
N GLU A 68 -11.94 10.08 8.44
CA GLU A 68 -12.70 10.85 7.45
C GLU A 68 -13.91 10.07 6.92
N ALA A 69 -13.76 8.77 6.68
CA ALA A 69 -14.86 7.88 6.30
C ALA A 69 -15.97 7.86 7.35
N ILE A 70 -15.64 7.84 8.65
CA ILE A 70 -16.64 7.95 9.72
C ILE A 70 -17.40 9.28 9.64
N LYS A 71 -16.70 10.41 9.45
CA LYS A 71 -17.34 11.72 9.31
C LYS A 71 -18.28 11.76 8.11
N ALA A 72 -17.85 11.23 6.96
CA ALA A 72 -18.65 11.13 5.76
C ALA A 72 -19.89 10.25 5.98
N TYR A 73 -19.75 9.14 6.71
CA TYR A 73 -20.87 8.26 7.07
C TYR A 73 -21.90 8.95 7.98
N ILE A 74 -21.46 9.65 9.01
CA ILE A 74 -22.34 10.42 9.91
C ILE A 74 -23.10 11.49 9.11
N ARG A 75 -22.40 12.21 8.22
CA ARG A 75 -23.01 13.21 7.35
C ARG A 75 -24.05 12.58 6.41
N SER A 76 -23.72 11.46 5.77
CA SER A 76 -24.63 10.70 4.91
C SER A 76 -25.92 10.31 5.64
N LYS A 77 -25.82 9.85 6.90
CA LYS A 77 -26.98 9.55 7.74
C LYS A 77 -27.84 10.79 8.02
N ASN A 78 -27.21 11.92 8.34
CA ASN A 78 -27.92 13.16 8.68
C ASN A 78 -28.62 13.79 7.46
N GLU A 79 -27.99 13.72 6.28
CA GLU A 79 -28.48 14.34 5.05
C GLU A 79 -29.35 13.40 4.20
N GLY A 80 -29.38 12.10 4.52
CA GLY A 80 -30.21 11.10 3.83
C GLY A 80 -29.63 10.56 2.51
N PHE A 81 -28.34 10.76 2.24
CA PHE A 81 -27.67 10.24 1.05
C PHE A 81 -26.96 8.90 1.32
N PRO A 82 -26.76 8.04 0.32
CA PRO A 82 -25.99 6.81 0.49
C PRO A 82 -24.52 7.13 0.82
N PHE A 83 -23.93 6.35 1.74
CA PHE A 83 -22.48 6.36 1.96
C PHE A 83 -21.83 5.20 1.24
N PHE A 84 -20.70 5.46 0.60
CA PHE A 84 -19.85 4.47 -0.04
C PHE A 84 -18.56 4.35 0.77
N GLY A 85 -18.20 3.13 1.15
CA GLY A 85 -16.99 2.87 1.93
C GLY A 85 -15.74 3.30 1.17
N TYR A 86 -14.75 3.81 1.89
CA TYR A 86 -13.49 4.25 1.32
C TYR A 86 -12.60 3.04 0.97
N GLU A 87 -11.63 3.26 0.09
CA GLU A 87 -10.60 2.29 -0.23
C GLU A 87 -9.22 2.95 -0.25
N ALA A 88 -8.23 2.28 0.32
CA ALA A 88 -6.83 2.64 0.26
C ALA A 88 -6.04 1.41 -0.17
N TYR A 89 -5.38 1.50 -1.32
CA TYR A 89 -4.68 0.38 -1.94
C TYR A 89 -3.26 0.81 -2.30
N MET A 90 -2.26 0.03 -1.92
CA MET A 90 -0.87 0.26 -2.31
C MET A 90 -0.29 -1.05 -2.83
N GLU A 91 0.36 -1.00 -3.99
CA GLU A 91 1.00 -2.18 -4.57
C GLU A 91 2.32 -1.81 -5.21
N TYR A 92 3.36 -2.57 -4.83
CA TYR A 92 4.65 -2.55 -5.49
C TYR A 92 4.68 -3.50 -6.67
N PHE A 93 5.35 -3.06 -7.73
CA PHE A 93 5.57 -3.83 -8.95
C PHE A 93 7.07 -3.93 -9.23
N VAL A 94 7.55 -5.14 -9.50
CA VAL A 94 8.92 -5.38 -9.93
C VAL A 94 8.94 -5.35 -11.46
N THR A 95 9.55 -4.32 -12.02
CA THR A 95 9.65 -4.13 -13.48
C THR A 95 10.89 -4.80 -14.07
N TYR A 96 11.93 -5.00 -13.27
CA TYR A 96 13.16 -5.67 -13.70
C TYR A 96 13.90 -6.30 -12.51
N ASN A 97 14.42 -7.51 -12.67
CA ASN A 97 15.21 -8.20 -11.65
C ASN A 97 16.18 -9.21 -12.30
N GLN A 98 17.14 -8.71 -13.07
CA GLN A 98 18.14 -9.50 -13.79
C GLN A 98 19.43 -8.70 -13.92
N ASN A 99 20.53 -9.34 -14.33
CA ASN A 99 21.79 -8.66 -14.66
C ASN A 99 22.27 -7.63 -13.61
N CYS A 100 22.12 -7.96 -12.31
CA CYS A 100 22.51 -7.09 -11.18
C CYS A 100 21.70 -5.80 -11.04
N PHE A 101 20.61 -5.63 -11.79
CA PHE A 101 19.70 -4.50 -11.63
C PHE A 101 18.36 -4.99 -11.09
N LEU A 102 17.87 -4.23 -10.12
CA LEU A 102 16.53 -4.35 -9.57
C LEU A 102 15.81 -3.03 -9.85
N SER A 103 14.65 -3.10 -10.48
CA SER A 103 13.77 -1.96 -10.72
C SER A 103 12.39 -2.29 -10.18
N LEU A 104 11.85 -1.38 -9.39
CA LEU A 104 10.51 -1.45 -8.83
C LEU A 104 9.89 -0.05 -8.78
N TYR A 105 8.56 -0.01 -8.81
CA TYR A 105 7.76 1.16 -8.47
C TYR A 105 6.61 0.71 -7.57
N PHE A 106 5.86 1.66 -6.99
CA PHE A 106 4.59 1.34 -6.36
C PHE A 106 3.54 2.38 -6.74
N ASP A 107 2.29 1.94 -6.80
CA ASP A 107 1.14 2.82 -6.94
C ASP A 107 0.38 2.89 -5.62
N LYS A 108 -0.21 4.05 -5.34
CA LYS A 108 -1.18 4.28 -4.26
C LYS A 108 -2.50 4.70 -4.89
N TYR A 109 -3.52 3.87 -4.74
CA TYR A 109 -4.88 4.18 -5.11
C TYR A 109 -5.71 4.53 -3.88
N GLU A 110 -6.56 5.54 -4.03
CA GLU A 110 -7.48 6.01 -2.99
C GLU A 110 -8.86 6.26 -3.58
N TYR A 111 -9.90 5.81 -2.85
CA TYR A 111 -11.29 6.14 -3.11
C TYR A 111 -11.95 6.69 -1.85
N THR A 112 -12.55 7.87 -1.96
CA THR A 112 -13.17 8.60 -0.82
C THR A 112 -14.66 8.85 -1.02
N GLY A 113 -15.36 7.95 -1.73
CA GLY A 113 -16.82 7.99 -1.86
C GLY A 113 -17.36 8.91 -2.97
N GLY A 114 -16.49 9.43 -3.84
CA GLY A 114 -16.86 10.22 -5.02
C GLY A 114 -17.22 9.37 -6.25
N ALA A 115 -17.17 9.96 -7.45
CA ALA A 115 -17.46 9.22 -8.69
C ALA A 115 -16.34 8.25 -9.11
N HIS A 116 -15.10 8.53 -8.69
CA HIS A 116 -13.93 7.74 -9.02
C HIS A 116 -12.89 7.85 -7.89
N GLY A 117 -11.96 6.89 -7.84
CA GLY A 117 -10.74 7.03 -7.05
C GLY A 117 -9.65 7.79 -7.79
N SER A 118 -8.49 7.94 -7.16
CA SER A 118 -7.29 8.53 -7.73
C SER A 118 -6.09 7.63 -7.49
N THR A 119 -5.14 7.64 -8.42
CA THR A 119 -3.88 6.88 -8.30
C THR A 119 -2.70 7.84 -8.36
N VAL A 120 -1.75 7.66 -7.44
CA VAL A 120 -0.46 8.36 -7.42
C VAL A 120 0.66 7.33 -7.44
N ARG A 121 1.64 7.54 -8.33
CA ARG A 121 2.89 6.77 -8.42
C ARG A 121 4.01 7.54 -7.75
#